data_AF-A0A970JD40-F1
#
_entry.id   AF-A0A970JD40-F1
#
_cell.length_a   1.000
_cell.length_b   1.000
_cell.length_c   1.000
_cell.angle_alpha   90.00
_cell.angle_beta   90.00
_cell.angle_gamma   90.00
#
_symmetry.space_group_name_H-M   'P 1'
#
loop_
_entity.id
_entity.type
_entity.pdbx_description
1 polymer ?
#
loop_
_entity_poly.entity_id
_entity_poly.type
_entity_poly.pdbx_seq_one_letter_code
_entity_poly.pdbx_strand_id
1 'polypeptide(L)'
;MGENAPKFKSSFFGYSKKDVNSYIVDLIAKTDKEIMAKENELKVINENINQISEENRSLKARVRELEQEKHYISNAIIKAEQEAAKILENAAIEAEKKKQQLLSEIENEEKRLLALQEEFAKRKEELLKQLTQSADSVRNLSNSLMNEFEQLIQSAEERIKNIN
;
A
#
# COMPACT_ATOMS: atom_id res chain seq x y z
N MET A 1 49.72 28.02 54.61
CA MET A 1 49.62 27.98 56.08
C MET A 1 50.67 27.00 56.55
N GLY A 2 51.69 27.48 57.25
CA GLY A 2 52.90 26.71 57.57
C GLY A 2 52.60 25.55 58.52
N GLU A 3 53.05 24.36 58.16
CA GLU A 3 53.13 23.23 59.10
C GLU A 3 53.97 23.66 60.31
N ASN A 4 53.39 23.50 61.50
CA ASN A 4 54.08 23.79 62.75
C ASN A 4 55.35 22.93 62.83
N ALA A 5 56.52 23.56 62.81
CA ALA A 5 57.78 22.86 62.96
C ALA A 5 57.79 22.08 64.30
N PRO A 6 58.19 20.79 64.30
CA PRO A 6 58.18 19.95 65.50
C PRO A 6 59.10 20.54 66.57
N LYS A 7 58.56 20.72 67.79
CA LYS A 7 59.31 21.25 68.94
C LYS A 7 60.03 20.11 69.65
N PHE A 8 61.32 19.91 69.34
CA PHE A 8 62.19 18.95 70.02
C PHE A 8 62.78 19.54 71.31
N LYS A 9 62.91 18.76 72.39
CA LYS A 9 63.64 19.21 73.59
C LYS A 9 65.14 19.30 73.30
N SER A 10 65.82 20.32 73.82
CA SER A 10 67.28 20.47 73.71
C SER A 10 68.03 19.61 74.74
N SER A 11 69.13 19.01 74.30
CA SER A 11 70.11 18.26 75.10
C SER A 11 71.43 19.03 75.14
N PHE A 12 72.38 18.62 76.00
CA PHE A 12 73.70 19.26 76.15
C PHE A 12 74.48 19.37 74.82
N PHE A 13 74.13 18.54 73.83
CA PHE A 13 74.50 18.71 72.42
C PHE A 13 73.28 18.45 71.52
N GLY A 14 72.64 19.50 70.99
CA GLY A 14 71.58 19.39 69.98
C GLY A 14 70.21 18.97 70.52
N TYR A 15 69.41 18.28 69.70
CA TYR A 15 68.05 17.83 70.05
C TYR A 15 68.03 16.45 70.72
N SER A 16 67.03 16.21 71.58
CA SER A 16 66.77 14.93 72.24
C SER A 16 66.59 13.82 71.19
N LYS A 17 67.53 12.87 71.15
CA LYS A 17 67.46 11.70 70.26
C LYS A 17 66.13 10.95 70.39
N LYS A 18 65.56 10.90 71.60
CA LYS A 18 64.27 10.24 71.86
C LYS A 18 63.10 10.96 71.17
N ASP A 19 63.07 12.29 71.24
CA ASP A 19 61.99 13.09 70.65
C ASP A 19 62.09 13.10 69.12
N VAL A 20 63.32 13.17 68.59
CA VAL A 20 63.58 13.06 67.14
C VAL A 20 63.21 11.67 66.62
N ASN A 21 63.57 10.60 67.35
CA ASN A 21 63.21 9.25 66.96
C ASN A 21 61.69 9.01 66.99
N SER A 22 60.98 9.53 68.00
CA SER A 22 59.52 9.45 68.04
C SER A 22 58.88 10.18 66.87
N TYR A 23 59.36 11.39 66.56
CA TYR A 23 58.87 12.16 65.41
C TYR A 23 59.12 11.44 64.07
N ILE A 24 60.29 10.81 63.88
CA ILE A 24 60.59 10.03 62.68
C ILE A 24 59.61 8.85 62.56
N VAL A 25 59.35 8.13 63.66
CA VAL A 25 58.40 7.01 63.67
C VAL A 25 56.98 7.48 63.36
N ASP A 26 56.53 8.58 63.96
CA ASP A 26 55.21 9.16 63.71
C ASP A 26 55.06 9.65 62.27
N LEU A 27 56.12 10.25 61.71
CA LEU A 27 56.17 10.70 60.33
C LEU A 27 56.06 9.51 59.36
N ILE A 28 56.86 8.46 59.57
CA ILE A 28 56.80 7.22 58.77
C ILE A 28 55.38 6.64 58.82
N ALA A 29 54.79 6.50 60.02
CA ALA A 29 53.45 5.96 60.18
C ALA A 29 52.36 6.82 59.51
N LYS A 30 52.53 8.16 59.50
CA LYS A 30 51.64 9.07 58.79
C LYS A 30 51.79 8.92 57.27
N THR A 31 53.02 8.84 56.77
CA THR A 31 53.31 8.65 55.35
C THR A 31 52.78 7.31 54.85
N ASP A 32 52.94 6.22 55.61
CA ASP A 32 52.40 4.90 55.28
C ASP A 32 50.85 4.93 55.20
N LYS A 33 50.20 5.63 56.12
CA LYS A 33 48.73 5.83 56.08
C LYS A 33 48.30 6.62 54.85
N GLU A 34 49.02 7.67 54.48
CA GLU A 34 48.73 8.46 53.28
C GLU A 34 48.94 7.64 52.00
N ILE A 35 50.00 6.82 51.94
CA ILE A 35 50.24 5.87 50.84
C ILE A 35 49.07 4.89 50.72
N MET A 36 48.69 4.23 51.82
CA MET A 36 47.57 3.28 51.82
C MET A 36 46.24 3.93 51.41
N ALA A 37 45.98 5.17 51.84
CA ALA A 37 44.78 5.90 51.44
C ALA A 37 44.78 6.18 49.93
N LYS A 38 45.92 6.59 49.37
CA LYS A 38 46.07 6.85 47.94
C LYS A 38 46.01 5.58 47.10
N GLU A 39 46.55 4.46 47.58
CA GLU A 39 46.43 3.16 46.93
C GLU A 39 44.98 2.69 46.86
N ASN A 40 44.20 2.88 47.94
CA ASN A 40 42.77 2.57 47.94
C ASN A 40 41.99 3.48 46.98
N GLU A 41 42.27 4.78 46.95
CA GLU A 41 41.67 5.69 45.96
C GLU A 41 41.99 5.25 44.52
N LEU A 42 43.25 4.90 44.24
CA LEU A 42 43.67 4.39 42.93
C LEU A 42 42.93 3.10 42.54
N LYS A 43 42.71 2.21 43.51
CA LYS A 43 41.97 0.97 43.27
C LYS A 43 40.52 1.26 42.86
N VAL A 44 39.82 2.12 43.60
CA VAL A 44 38.44 2.53 43.29
C VAL A 44 38.36 3.23 41.94
N ILE A 45 39.31 4.11 41.63
CA ILE A 45 39.37 4.81 40.34
C ILE A 45 39.55 3.80 39.20
N ASN A 46 40.45 2.82 39.35
CA ASN A 46 40.66 1.78 38.33
C ASN A 46 39.42 0.90 38.13
N GLU A 47 38.72 0.53 39.21
CA GLU A 47 37.47 -0.22 39.12
C GLU A 47 36.40 0.58 38.35
N ASN A 48 36.24 1.87 38.66
CA ASN A 48 35.31 2.75 37.94
C ASN A 48 35.69 2.92 36.46
N ILE A 49 36.97 3.07 36.14
CA ILE A 49 37.45 3.18 34.75
C ILE A 49 37.12 1.92 33.97
N ASN A 50 37.30 0.74 34.57
CA ASN A 50 37.00 -0.53 33.94
C ASN A 50 35.50 -0.65 33.67
N GLN A 51 34.66 -0.33 34.66
CA GLN A 51 33.20 -0.36 34.52
C GLN A 51 32.71 0.59 33.43
N ILE A 52 33.18 1.84 33.43
CA ILE A 52 32.82 2.84 32.41
C ILE A 52 33.29 2.37 31.02
N SER A 53 34.47 1.78 30.92
CA SER A 53 35.01 1.28 29.66
C SER A 53 34.17 0.12 29.10
N GLU A 54 33.70 -0.78 29.96
CA GLU A 54 32.83 -1.89 29.58
C GLU A 54 31.45 -1.40 29.15
N GLU A 55 30.85 -0.48 29.90
CA GLU A 55 29.58 0.16 29.55
C GLU A 55 29.69 0.91 28.20
N ASN A 56 30.77 1.65 27.98
CA ASN A 56 31.02 2.36 26.73
C ASN A 56 31.14 1.40 25.54
N ARG A 57 31.80 0.24 25.72
CA ARG A 57 31.88 -0.80 24.69
C ARG A 57 30.49 -1.39 24.39
N SER A 58 29.72 -1.69 25.42
CA SER A 58 28.35 -2.21 25.28
C SER A 58 27.44 -1.23 24.54
N LEU A 59 27.44 0.04 24.92
CA LEU A 59 26.67 1.10 24.27
C LEU A 59 27.09 1.28 22.80
N LYS A 60 28.38 1.23 22.49
CA LYS A 60 28.87 1.29 21.10
C LYS A 60 28.40 0.10 20.27
N ALA A 61 28.39 -1.11 20.84
CA ALA A 61 27.84 -2.28 20.16
C ALA A 61 26.34 -2.09 19.89
N ARG A 62 25.59 -1.63 20.90
CA ARG A 62 24.14 -1.39 20.78
C ARG A 62 23.79 -0.33 19.74
N VAL A 63 24.56 0.75 19.66
CA VAL A 63 24.38 1.78 18.63
C VAL A 63 24.57 1.19 17.23
N ARG A 64 25.59 0.36 17.02
CA ARG A 64 25.82 -0.29 15.72
C ARG A 64 24.68 -1.23 15.32
N GLU A 65 24.13 -1.99 16.27
CA GLU A 65 22.95 -2.83 16.03
C GLU A 65 21.74 -1.99 15.61
N LEU A 66 21.46 -0.91 16.34
CA LEU A 66 20.35 -0.01 16.03
C LEU A 66 20.51 0.69 14.67
N GLU A 67 21.74 1.05 14.29
CA GLU A 67 22.03 1.60 12.96
C GLU A 67 21.76 0.58 11.85
N GLN A 68 22.12 -0.69 12.06
CA GLN A 68 21.81 -1.76 11.11
C GLN A 68 20.31 -2.02 10.99
N GLU A 69 19.60 -2.10 12.12
CA GLU A 69 18.14 -2.25 12.13
C GLU A 69 17.45 -1.07 11.43
N LYS A 70 17.88 0.17 11.73
CA LYS A 70 17.37 1.37 11.06
C LYS A 70 17.56 1.27 9.55
N HIS A 71 18.76 0.90 9.08
CA HIS A 71 19.04 0.76 7.66
C HIS A 71 18.16 -0.32 7.00
N TYR A 72 17.97 -1.46 7.68
CA TYR A 72 17.08 -2.52 7.21
C TYR A 72 15.63 -2.03 7.08
N ILE A 73 15.10 -1.38 8.11
CA ILE A 73 13.74 -0.83 8.13
C ILE A 73 13.57 0.23 7.03
N SER A 74 14.51 1.16 6.90
CA SER A 74 14.46 2.19 5.85
C SER A 74 14.43 1.58 4.46
N ASN A 75 15.25 0.56 4.19
CA ASN A 75 15.22 -0.13 2.90
C ASN A 75 13.91 -0.88 2.64
N ALA A 76 13.33 -1.48 3.68
CA ALA A 76 12.02 -2.13 3.58
C ALA A 76 10.91 -1.12 3.24
N ILE A 77 10.91 0.04 3.90
CA ILE A 77 9.96 1.14 3.64
C ILE A 77 10.10 1.64 2.20
N ILE A 78 11.32 1.94 1.75
CA ILE A 78 11.57 2.42 0.38
C ILE A 78 11.06 1.41 -0.65
N LYS A 79 11.33 0.11 -0.45
CA LYS A 79 10.83 -0.94 -1.35
C LYS A 79 9.31 -1.01 -1.33
N ALA A 80 8.67 -0.93 -0.17
CA ALA A 80 7.23 -0.94 -0.05
C ALA A 80 6.59 0.27 -0.76
N GLU A 81 7.17 1.45 -0.64
CA GLU A 81 6.71 2.66 -1.35
C GLU A 81 6.83 2.52 -2.87
N GLN A 82 7.96 1.98 -3.36
CA GLN A 82 8.18 1.72 -4.78
C GLN A 82 7.18 0.69 -5.34
N GLU A 83 6.94 -0.40 -4.60
CA GLU A 83 5.96 -1.43 -4.96
C GLU A 83 4.54 -0.85 -4.99
N ALA A 84 4.17 -0.06 -3.98
CA ALA A 84 2.87 0.60 -3.91
C ALA A 84 2.66 1.57 -5.06
N ALA A 85 3.67 2.39 -5.41
CA ALA A 85 3.61 3.30 -6.55
C ALA A 85 3.39 2.53 -7.87
N LYS A 86 4.10 1.41 -8.05
CA LYS A 86 3.94 0.54 -9.22
C LYS A 86 2.56 -0.10 -9.29
N ILE A 87 2.00 -0.54 -8.15
CA ILE A 87 0.64 -1.09 -8.08
C ILE A 87 -0.38 -0.02 -8.50
N LEU A 88 -0.24 1.21 -8.00
CA LEU A 88 -1.14 2.31 -8.35
C LEU A 88 -1.08 2.65 -9.84
N GLU A 89 0.13 2.71 -10.41
CA GLU A 89 0.33 2.96 -11.84
C GLU A 89 -0.30 1.84 -12.69
N ASN A 90 -0.04 0.58 -12.36
CA ASN A 90 -0.62 -0.56 -13.06
C ASN A 90 -2.15 -0.57 -12.96
N ALA A 91 -2.70 -0.30 -11.78
CA ALA A 91 -4.14 -0.24 -11.57
C ALA A 91 -4.78 0.88 -12.40
N ALA A 92 -4.14 2.05 -12.52
CA ALA A 92 -4.62 3.14 -13.36
C ALA A 92 -4.62 2.75 -14.85
N ILE A 93 -3.55 2.11 -15.33
CA ILE A 93 -3.44 1.63 -16.71
C ILE A 93 -4.49 0.56 -17.00
N GLU A 94 -4.66 -0.43 -16.12
CA GLU A 94 -5.66 -1.49 -16.28
C GLU A 94 -7.09 -0.94 -16.24
N ALA A 95 -7.38 0.01 -15.35
CA ALA A 95 -8.67 0.66 -15.27
C ALA A 95 -9.01 1.43 -16.56
N GLU A 96 -8.07 2.21 -17.09
CA GLU A 96 -8.29 2.93 -18.35
C GLU A 96 -8.44 1.95 -19.51
N LYS A 97 -7.61 0.90 -19.59
CA LYS A 97 -7.75 -0.14 -20.62
C LYS A 97 -9.14 -0.80 -20.57
N LYS A 98 -9.61 -1.17 -19.37
CA LYS A 98 -10.92 -1.81 -19.20
C LYS A 98 -12.07 -0.86 -19.52
N LYS A 99 -11.95 0.42 -19.17
CA LYS A 99 -12.90 1.47 -19.56
C LYS A 99 -12.97 1.59 -21.09
N GLN A 100 -11.84 1.65 -21.78
CA GLN A 100 -11.81 1.72 -23.25
C GLN A 100 -12.44 0.47 -23.89
N GLN A 101 -12.18 -0.72 -23.34
CA GLN A 101 -12.81 -1.96 -23.79
C GLN A 101 -14.33 -1.90 -23.64
N LEU A 102 -14.83 -1.50 -22.45
CA LEU A 102 -16.26 -1.38 -22.20
C LEU A 102 -16.93 -0.34 -23.11
N LEU A 103 -16.29 0.80 -23.35
CA LEU A 103 -16.82 1.81 -24.28
C LEU A 103 -16.93 1.25 -25.71
N SER A 104 -15.92 0.51 -26.18
CA SER A 104 -15.97 -0.14 -27.49
C SER A 104 -17.06 -1.21 -27.57
N GLU A 105 -17.26 -1.99 -26.51
CA GLU A 105 -18.34 -2.97 -26.42
C GLU A 105 -19.71 -2.29 -26.47
N ILE A 106 -19.91 -1.20 -25.72
CA ILE A 106 -21.14 -0.41 -25.74
C ILE A 106 -21.42 0.12 -27.15
N GLU A 107 -20.44 0.75 -27.81
CA GLU A 107 -20.62 1.27 -29.17
C GLU A 107 -20.98 0.15 -30.17
N ASN A 108 -20.40 -1.04 -30.01
CA ASN A 108 -20.71 -2.17 -30.87
C ASN A 108 -22.13 -2.70 -30.63
N GLU A 109 -22.57 -2.80 -29.38
CA GLU A 109 -23.93 -3.21 -29.04
C GLU A 109 -24.97 -2.18 -29.47
N GLU A 110 -24.68 -0.88 -29.35
CA GLU A 110 -25.54 0.19 -29.88
C GLU A 110 -25.70 0.07 -31.40
N LYS A 111 -24.62 -0.18 -32.14
CA LYS A 111 -24.68 -0.42 -33.60
C LYS A 111 -25.50 -1.67 -33.93
N ARG A 112 -25.32 -2.76 -33.18
CA ARG A 112 -26.11 -4.00 -33.36
C ARG A 112 -27.60 -3.75 -33.10
N LEU A 113 -27.92 -3.00 -32.06
CA LEU A 113 -29.30 -2.66 -31.72
C LEU A 113 -29.96 -1.83 -32.83
N LEU A 114 -29.27 -0.82 -33.36
CA LEU A 114 -29.75 -0.02 -34.48
C LEU A 114 -30.01 -0.87 -35.72
N ALA A 115 -29.05 -1.74 -36.08
CA ALA A 115 -29.22 -2.65 -37.22
C ALA A 115 -30.44 -3.59 -37.03
N LEU A 116 -30.64 -4.12 -35.83
CA LEU A 116 -31.79 -4.99 -35.53
C LEU A 116 -33.12 -4.21 -35.60
N GLN A 117 -33.14 -2.96 -35.14
CA GLN A 117 -34.31 -2.08 -35.26
C GLN A 117 -34.68 -1.80 -36.71
N GLU A 118 -33.68 -1.51 -37.56
CA GLU A 118 -33.87 -1.30 -39.00
C GLU A 118 -34.39 -2.57 -39.68
N GLU A 119 -33.81 -3.74 -39.36
CA GLU A 119 -34.26 -5.02 -39.88
C GLU A 119 -35.71 -5.31 -39.46
N PHE A 120 -36.06 -5.07 -38.20
CA PHE A 120 -37.41 -5.24 -37.69
C PHE A 120 -38.42 -4.32 -38.39
N ALA A 121 -38.06 -3.05 -38.59
CA ALA A 121 -38.91 -2.08 -39.30
C ALA A 121 -39.17 -2.52 -40.75
N LYS A 122 -38.10 -2.94 -41.46
CA LYS A 122 -38.21 -3.48 -42.82
C LYS A 122 -39.09 -4.73 -42.85
N ARG A 123 -38.90 -5.66 -41.91
CA ARG A 123 -39.68 -6.89 -41.85
C ARG A 123 -41.16 -6.61 -41.58
N LYS A 124 -41.46 -5.65 -40.72
CA LYS A 124 -42.83 -5.19 -40.47
C LYS A 124 -43.48 -4.63 -41.74
N GLU A 125 -42.76 -3.81 -42.49
CA GLU A 125 -43.25 -3.26 -43.76
C GLU A 125 -43.51 -4.37 -44.80
N GLU A 126 -42.59 -5.33 -44.94
CA GLU A 126 -42.75 -6.50 -45.80
C GLU A 126 -44.01 -7.30 -45.44
N LEU A 127 -44.23 -7.58 -44.16
CA LEU A 127 -45.40 -8.31 -43.68
C LEU A 127 -46.71 -7.54 -43.95
N LEU A 128 -46.72 -6.22 -43.70
CA LEU A 128 -47.88 -5.38 -44.01
C LEU A 128 -48.21 -5.39 -45.51
N LYS A 129 -47.18 -5.29 -46.36
CA LYS A 129 -47.34 -5.37 -47.82
C LYS A 129 -47.92 -6.71 -48.25
N GLN A 130 -47.40 -7.82 -47.73
CA GLN A 130 -47.91 -9.16 -48.02
C GLN A 130 -49.37 -9.33 -47.56
N LEU A 131 -49.71 -8.81 -46.38
CA LEU A 131 -51.08 -8.86 -45.85
C LEU A 131 -52.05 -8.09 -46.75
N THR A 132 -51.69 -6.87 -47.16
CA THR A 132 -52.51 -6.05 -48.07
C THR A 132 -52.67 -6.74 -49.43
N GLN A 133 -51.59 -7.26 -50.02
CA GLN A 133 -51.66 -8.00 -51.29
C GLN A 133 -52.55 -9.26 -51.20
N SER A 134 -52.48 -9.98 -50.08
CA SER A 134 -53.35 -11.12 -49.83
C SER A 134 -54.81 -10.70 -49.70
N ALA A 135 -55.09 -9.61 -48.98
CA ALA A 135 -56.45 -9.08 -48.83
C ALA A 135 -57.04 -8.63 -50.18
N ASP A 136 -56.24 -7.94 -51.00
CA ASP A 136 -56.64 -7.54 -52.35
C ASP A 136 -56.89 -8.75 -53.25
N SER A 137 -56.05 -9.79 -53.16
CA SER A 137 -56.23 -11.04 -53.91
C SER A 137 -57.53 -11.75 -53.54
N VAL A 138 -57.86 -11.83 -52.24
CA VAL A 138 -59.14 -12.39 -51.76
C VAL A 138 -60.31 -11.56 -52.27
N ARG A 139 -60.23 -10.22 -52.21
CA ARG A 139 -61.26 -9.31 -52.70
C ARG A 139 -61.49 -9.49 -54.20
N ASN A 140 -60.42 -9.56 -54.99
CA ASN A 140 -60.48 -9.76 -56.43
C ASN A 140 -61.10 -11.11 -56.79
N LEU A 141 -60.73 -12.20 -56.09
CA LEU A 141 -61.33 -13.51 -56.28
C LEU A 141 -62.83 -13.49 -55.95
N SER A 142 -63.22 -12.87 -54.84
CA SER A 142 -64.62 -12.72 -54.45
C SER A 142 -65.44 -11.99 -55.52
N ASN A 143 -64.91 -10.88 -56.06
CA ASN A 143 -65.58 -10.13 -57.12
C ASN A 143 -65.68 -10.94 -58.43
N SER A 144 -64.63 -11.70 -58.80
CA SER A 144 -64.67 -12.58 -59.97
C SER A 144 -65.76 -13.63 -59.84
N LEU A 145 -65.84 -14.32 -58.70
CA LEU A 145 -66.88 -15.30 -58.42
C LEU A 145 -68.28 -14.68 -58.49
N MET A 146 -68.45 -13.48 -57.93
CA MET A 146 -69.73 -12.77 -57.95
C MET A 146 -70.18 -12.45 -59.39
N ASN A 147 -69.27 -11.95 -60.22
CA ASN A 147 -69.53 -11.70 -61.64
C ASN A 147 -69.86 -12.99 -62.41
N GLU A 148 -69.15 -14.10 -62.14
CA GLU A 148 -69.45 -15.41 -62.74
C GLU A 148 -70.86 -15.91 -62.35
N PHE A 149 -71.26 -15.75 -61.08
CA PHE A 149 -72.60 -16.08 -60.64
C PHE A 149 -73.67 -15.22 -61.32
N GLU A 150 -73.45 -13.92 -61.46
CA GLU A 150 -74.36 -13.02 -62.18
C GLU A 150 -74.52 -13.44 -63.65
N GLN A 151 -73.42 -13.78 -64.34
CA GLN A 151 -73.47 -14.28 -65.71
C GLN A 151 -74.24 -15.59 -65.83
N LEU A 152 -74.03 -16.52 -64.88
CA LEU A 152 -74.77 -17.78 -64.85
C LEU A 152 -76.26 -17.56 -64.65
N ILE A 153 -76.66 -16.66 -63.73
CA ILE A 153 -78.06 -16.30 -63.50
C ILE A 153 -78.67 -15.70 -64.78
N GLN A 154 -78.01 -14.70 -65.39
CA GLN A 154 -78.48 -14.09 -66.64
C GLN A 154 -78.66 -15.12 -67.75
N SER A 155 -77.69 -16.03 -67.93
CA SER A 155 -77.78 -17.09 -68.93
C SER A 155 -78.94 -18.07 -68.66
N ALA A 156 -79.24 -18.36 -67.38
CA ALA A 156 -80.36 -19.20 -67.00
C ALA A 156 -81.70 -18.49 -67.23
N GLU A 157 -81.80 -17.20 -66.91
CA GLU A 157 -82.97 -16.38 -67.18
C GLU A 157 -83.27 -16.25 -68.68
N GLU A 158 -82.24 -16.05 -69.52
CA GLU A 158 -82.37 -16.03 -70.98
C GLU A 158 -82.86 -17.37 -71.52
N ARG A 159 -82.34 -18.49 -71.01
CA ARG A 159 -82.81 -19.84 -71.39
C ARG A 159 -84.27 -20.06 -71.03
N ILE A 160 -84.72 -19.60 -69.86
CA ILE A 160 -86.14 -19.70 -69.45
C ILE A 160 -87.04 -18.86 -70.35
N LYS A 161 -86.61 -17.64 -70.72
CA LYS A 161 -87.36 -16.78 -71.65
C LYS A 161 -87.51 -17.39 -73.04
N ASN A 162 -86.55 -18.18 -73.51
CA ASN A 162 -86.59 -18.83 -74.82
C ASN A 162 -87.39 -20.14 -74.87
N ILE A 163 -87.93 -20.61 -73.73
CA ILE A 163 -88.74 -21.84 -73.62
C ILE A 163 -90.25 -21.53 -73.48
N ASN A 164 -90.63 -20.28 -73.18
CA ASN A 164 -92.01 -19.79 -73.19
C ASN A 164 -92.32 -19.03 -74.48
#